data_AF-A0A836FDW0-F1
#
_entry.id   AF-A0A836FDW0-F1
#
_cell.length_a   1.000
_cell.length_b   1.000
_cell.length_c   1.000
_cell.angle_alpha   90.00
_cell.angle_beta   90.00
_cell.angle_gamma   90.00
#
_symmetry.space_group_name_H-M   'P 1'
#
loop_
_entity.id
_entity.type
_entity.pdbx_description
1 polymer ?
#
loop_
_entity_poly.entity_id
_entity_poly.type
_entity_poly.pdbx_seq_one_letter_code
_entity_poly.pdbx_strand_id
1 'polypeptide(L)'
;MKSLVLYACILIIAFQPSSSVKLKKVKNIIETTGDDIEACQIENNVTYVDAYSSQDVITDLPSQPENEEKTRRMGCWIACVLKRQNLMENSNIKEAQVHVRINVEHADDIDQDIYHQIAHKCMKQVRNITQECEKSFSLLACVIKTTYEEQMYQQHKIKEAEMK
;
A
#
# COMPACT_ATOMS: atom_id res chain seq x y z
N MET A 1 -4.90 56.59 13.02
CA MET A 1 -4.47 55.74 14.17
C MET A 1 -5.70 55.11 14.79
N LYS A 2 -5.99 53.85 14.46
CA LYS A 2 -6.95 52.91 15.08
C LYS A 2 -7.14 51.76 14.10
N SER A 3 -6.27 50.75 14.19
CA SER A 3 -6.50 49.34 13.85
C SER A 3 -5.17 48.57 13.85
N LEU A 4 -4.40 48.74 14.92
CA LEU A 4 -3.28 47.85 15.26
C LEU A 4 -3.78 46.67 16.12
N VAL A 5 -5.02 46.22 15.89
CA VAL A 5 -5.65 45.10 16.62
C VAL A 5 -5.70 43.83 15.76
N LEU A 6 -5.41 43.92 14.45
CA LEU A 6 -5.47 42.76 13.55
C LEU A 6 -4.17 41.95 13.43
N TYR A 7 -3.10 42.35 14.13
CA TYR A 7 -1.80 41.66 14.08
C TYR A 7 -1.49 40.79 15.31
N ALA A 8 -2.47 40.57 16.19
CA ALA A 8 -2.30 39.74 17.40
C ALA A 8 -2.80 38.29 17.25
N CYS A 9 -3.49 37.93 16.16
CA CYS A 9 -3.90 36.53 15.91
C CYS A 9 -2.87 35.70 15.12
N ILE A 10 -1.67 36.23 14.85
CA ILE A 10 -0.61 35.52 14.11
C ILE A 10 0.36 34.78 15.06
N LEU A 11 0.24 34.93 16.39
CA LEU A 11 1.23 34.42 17.34
C LEU A 11 0.68 33.59 18.51
N ILE A 12 -0.41 32.84 18.29
CA ILE A 12 -0.80 31.73 19.21
C ILE A 12 -1.28 30.52 18.40
N ILE A 13 -0.37 29.91 17.62
CA ILE A 13 -0.36 28.44 17.43
C ILE A 13 1.11 28.00 17.53
N ALA A 14 1.73 28.32 18.67
CA ALA A 14 2.94 27.62 19.07
C ALA A 14 2.50 26.30 19.74
N PHE A 15 3.12 25.20 19.30
CA PHE A 15 3.04 23.84 19.85
C PHE A 15 1.77 23.03 19.53
N GLN A 16 1.75 22.41 18.36
CA GLN A 16 1.20 21.06 18.20
C GLN A 16 2.39 20.08 18.28
N PRO A 17 2.61 19.33 19.38
CA PRO A 17 3.63 18.28 19.43
C PRO A 17 3.23 17.01 18.64
N SER A 18 1.99 16.95 18.13
CA SER A 18 1.36 15.73 17.60
C SER A 18 1.91 15.26 16.26
N SER A 19 2.34 16.18 15.38
CA SER A 19 2.86 15.83 14.04
C SER A 19 4.26 15.20 14.10
N SER A 20 5.09 15.59 15.06
CA SER A 20 6.49 15.12 15.13
C SER A 20 6.62 13.63 15.46
N VAL A 21 5.78 13.10 16.35
CA VAL A 21 5.81 11.68 16.76
C VAL A 21 5.23 10.79 15.68
N LYS A 22 4.09 11.19 15.08
CA LYS A 22 3.49 10.47 13.94
C LYS A 22 4.45 10.45 12.75
N LEU A 23 5.01 11.59 12.37
CA LEU A 23 5.96 11.70 11.25
C LEU A 23 7.23 10.85 11.47
N LYS A 24 7.78 10.85 12.69
CA LYS A 24 8.91 9.98 13.05
C LYS A 24 8.56 8.50 12.92
N LYS A 25 7.34 8.11 13.32
CA LYS A 25 6.87 6.73 13.20
C LYS A 25 6.73 6.31 11.73
N VAL A 26 6.13 7.16 10.88
CA VAL A 26 6.02 6.93 9.43
C VAL A 26 7.39 6.84 8.77
N LYS A 27 8.30 7.77 9.10
CA LYS A 27 9.67 7.75 8.58
C LYS A 27 10.39 6.43 8.91
N ASN A 28 10.35 6.00 10.17
CA ASN A 28 10.96 4.75 10.60
C ASN A 28 10.34 3.52 9.89
N ILE A 29 9.03 3.55 9.67
CA ILE A 29 8.33 2.52 8.91
C ILE A 29 8.81 2.45 7.46
N ILE A 30 8.97 3.60 6.79
CA ILE A 30 9.46 3.66 5.42
C ILE A 30 10.89 3.12 5.33
N GLU A 31 11.78 3.58 6.22
CA GLU A 31 13.18 3.14 6.25
C GLU A 31 13.28 1.63 6.46
N THR A 32 12.61 1.09 7.50
CA THR A 32 12.63 -0.35 7.79
C THR A 32 11.99 -1.19 6.68
N THR A 33 10.98 -0.65 5.98
CA THR A 33 10.38 -1.32 4.82
C THR A 33 11.32 -1.37 3.63
N GLY A 34 12.09 -0.30 3.39
CA GLY A 34 13.15 -0.27 2.39
C GLY A 34 14.20 -1.36 2.64
N ASP A 35 14.70 -1.42 3.88
CA ASP A 35 15.70 -2.42 4.30
C ASP A 35 15.18 -3.86 4.10
N ASP A 36 13.92 -4.11 4.46
CA ASP A 36 13.30 -5.43 4.28
C ASP A 36 13.05 -5.79 2.81
N ILE A 37 12.69 -4.81 1.97
CA ILE A 37 12.57 -4.99 0.53
C ILE A 37 13.91 -5.44 -0.06
N GLU A 38 15.00 -4.74 0.25
CA GLU A 38 16.34 -5.05 -0.26
C GLU A 38 16.81 -6.43 0.22
N ALA A 39 16.63 -6.73 1.51
CA ALA A 39 17.01 -8.04 2.06
C ALA A 39 16.24 -9.18 1.38
N CYS A 40 14.93 -9.02 1.19
CA CYS A 40 14.11 -10.03 0.51
C CYS A 40 14.44 -10.20 -0.97
N GLN A 41 14.89 -9.15 -1.66
CA GLN A 41 15.35 -9.25 -3.05
C GLN A 41 16.56 -10.19 -3.14
N ILE A 42 17.53 -10.02 -2.24
CA ILE A 42 18.73 -10.86 -2.16
C ILE A 42 18.34 -12.31 -1.83
N GLU A 43 17.50 -12.52 -0.81
CA GLU A 43 17.07 -13.86 -0.37
C GLU A 43 16.32 -14.64 -1.46
N ASN A 44 15.55 -13.95 -2.30
CA ASN A 44 14.71 -14.58 -3.34
C ASN A 44 15.32 -14.51 -4.74
N ASN A 45 16.53 -13.95 -4.89
CA ASN A 45 17.18 -13.73 -6.18
C ASN A 45 16.24 -13.02 -7.18
N VAL A 46 15.61 -11.94 -6.71
CA VAL A 46 14.74 -11.04 -7.48
C VAL A 46 15.46 -9.73 -7.70
N THR A 47 15.42 -9.23 -8.93
CA THR A 47 15.97 -7.94 -9.31
C THR A 47 14.87 -7.01 -9.79
N TYR A 48 15.19 -5.73 -9.97
CA TYR A 48 14.22 -4.75 -10.48
C TYR A 48 13.67 -5.13 -11.87
N VAL A 49 14.45 -5.81 -12.72
CA VAL A 49 13.99 -6.25 -14.06
C VAL A 49 12.98 -7.40 -13.99
N ASP A 50 12.90 -8.08 -12.84
CA ASP A 50 11.91 -9.11 -12.60
C ASP A 50 10.56 -8.53 -12.15
N ALA A 51 10.51 -7.25 -11.74
CA ALA A 51 9.27 -6.61 -11.31
C ALA A 51 8.28 -6.48 -12.48
N TYR A 52 7.01 -6.81 -12.24
CA TYR A 52 5.93 -6.47 -13.15
C TYR A 52 5.54 -5.00 -12.96
N SER A 53 5.28 -4.30 -14.06
CA SER A 53 4.61 -3.00 -13.98
C SER A 53 3.15 -3.19 -13.57
N SER A 54 2.50 -2.12 -13.08
CA SER A 54 1.06 -2.15 -12.80
C SER A 54 0.26 -2.53 -14.05
N GLN A 55 0.69 -2.07 -15.24
CA GLN A 55 0.01 -2.40 -16.48
C GLN A 55 0.11 -3.89 -16.81
N ASP A 56 1.27 -4.51 -16.60
CA ASP A 56 1.45 -5.96 -16.81
C ASP A 56 0.47 -6.77 -15.95
N VAL A 57 0.31 -6.35 -14.68
CA VAL A 57 -0.62 -7.00 -13.74
C VAL A 57 -2.07 -6.77 -14.16
N ILE A 58 -2.43 -5.57 -14.61
CA ILE A 58 -3.78 -5.24 -15.08
C ILE A 58 -4.14 -6.04 -16.33
N THR A 59 -3.20 -6.24 -17.26
CA THR A 59 -3.40 -7.00 -18.50
C THR A 59 -3.21 -8.51 -18.33
N ASP A 60 -3.07 -8.98 -17.09
CA ASP A 60 -2.93 -10.40 -16.78
C ASP A 60 -1.69 -11.08 -17.37
N LEU A 61 -0.64 -10.31 -17.72
CA LEU A 61 0.65 -10.86 -18.16
C LEU A 61 1.23 -11.91 -17.17
N PRO A 62 1.20 -11.70 -15.84
CA PRO A 62 1.72 -12.68 -14.88
C PRO A 62 1.00 -14.03 -14.88
N SER A 63 -0.21 -14.12 -15.45
CA SER A 63 -1.00 -15.36 -15.50
C SER A 63 -0.61 -16.27 -16.66
N GLN A 64 0.18 -15.76 -17.62
CA GLN A 64 0.59 -16.52 -18.79
C GLN A 64 1.59 -17.63 -18.39
N PRO A 65 1.51 -18.83 -19.01
CA PRO A 65 2.36 -19.98 -18.62
C PRO A 65 3.86 -19.69 -18.66
N GLU A 66 4.34 -18.91 -19.63
CA GLU A 66 5.74 -18.49 -19.76
C GLU A 66 6.24 -17.66 -18.58
N ASN A 67 5.32 -17.09 -17.79
CA ASN A 67 5.60 -16.24 -16.64
C ASN A 67 5.47 -16.97 -15.30
N GLU A 68 5.08 -18.26 -15.26
CA GLU A 68 4.75 -18.97 -14.02
C GLU A 68 5.89 -18.92 -12.99
N GLU A 69 7.13 -19.19 -13.41
CA GLU A 69 8.28 -19.18 -12.49
C GLU A 69 8.60 -17.78 -11.96
N LYS A 70 8.53 -16.77 -12.85
CA LYS A 70 8.74 -15.36 -12.52
C LYS A 70 7.68 -14.88 -11.53
N THR A 71 6.41 -15.17 -11.79
CA THR A 71 5.28 -14.89 -10.91
C THR A 71 5.43 -15.56 -9.55
N ARG A 72 5.81 -16.84 -9.52
CA ARG A 72 6.05 -17.56 -8.26
C ARG A 72 7.16 -16.88 -7.43
N ARG A 73 8.28 -16.52 -8.07
CA ARG A 73 9.41 -15.86 -7.40
C ARG A 73 9.03 -14.48 -6.85
N MET A 74 8.29 -13.71 -7.64
CA MET A 74 7.74 -12.41 -7.23
C MET A 74 6.81 -12.56 -6.01
N GLY A 75 5.95 -13.59 -6.02
CA GLY A 75 5.12 -13.94 -4.89
C GLY A 75 5.91 -14.24 -3.62
N CYS A 76 6.99 -15.02 -3.72
CA CYS A 76 7.84 -15.34 -2.57
C CYS A 76 8.58 -14.11 -2.03
N TRP A 77 9.02 -13.22 -2.90
CA TRP A 77 9.61 -11.94 -2.49
C TRP A 77 8.61 -11.07 -1.71
N ILE A 78 7.37 -10.93 -2.18
CA ILE A 78 6.31 -10.20 -1.48
C ILE A 78 6.04 -10.85 -0.12
N ALA A 79 5.95 -12.18 -0.08
CA ALA A 79 5.71 -12.91 1.16
C ALA A 79 6.81 -12.68 2.20
N CYS A 80 8.07 -12.69 1.77
CA CYS A 80 9.22 -12.37 2.61
C CYS A 80 9.09 -10.98 3.25
N VAL A 81 8.74 -9.95 2.44
CA VAL A 81 8.56 -8.58 2.94
C VAL A 81 7.42 -8.54 3.96
N LEU A 82 6.27 -9.13 3.65
CA LEU A 82 5.12 -9.17 4.56
C LEU A 82 5.46 -9.87 5.88
N LYS A 83 6.26 -10.93 5.87
CA LYS A 83 6.70 -11.62 7.08
C LYS A 83 7.63 -10.77 7.94
N ARG A 84 8.65 -10.15 7.33
CA ARG A 84 9.59 -9.28 8.06
C ARG A 84 8.90 -8.07 8.68
N GLN A 85 7.89 -7.55 7.99
CA GLN A 85 7.01 -6.48 8.47
C GLN A 85 5.95 -6.96 9.48
N ASN A 86 5.96 -8.24 9.88
CA ASN A 86 4.99 -8.89 10.76
C ASN A 86 3.53 -8.84 10.25
N LEU A 87 3.31 -8.60 8.96
CA LEU A 87 1.99 -8.56 8.34
C LEU A 87 1.51 -9.95 7.88
N MET A 88 2.40 -10.94 7.85
CA MET A 88 2.11 -12.31 7.47
C MET A 88 2.84 -13.31 8.37
N GLU A 89 2.22 -14.47 8.61
CA GLU A 89 2.85 -15.61 9.25
C GLU A 89 2.42 -16.88 8.53
N ASN A 90 3.39 -17.63 8.00
CA ASN A 90 3.16 -18.65 6.99
C ASN A 90 2.33 -18.05 5.83
N SER A 91 1.22 -18.66 5.44
CA SER A 91 0.27 -18.10 4.48
C SER A 91 -0.89 -17.32 5.12
N ASN A 92 -0.84 -17.02 6.41
CA ASN A 92 -1.88 -16.25 7.08
C ASN A 92 -1.54 -14.76 7.11
N ILE A 93 -2.38 -13.92 6.50
CA ILE A 93 -2.25 -12.46 6.55
C ILE A 93 -2.83 -11.98 7.88
N LYS A 94 -2.06 -11.16 8.62
CA LYS A 94 -2.50 -10.57 9.88
C LYS A 94 -3.36 -9.33 9.61
N GLU A 95 -4.60 -9.54 9.19
CA GLU A 95 -5.51 -8.47 8.72
C GLU A 95 -5.60 -7.25 9.65
N ALA A 96 -5.67 -7.49 10.97
CA ALA A 96 -5.69 -6.42 11.96
C ALA A 96 -4.41 -5.55 11.91
N GLN A 97 -3.24 -6.18 11.70
CA GLN A 97 -1.98 -5.45 11.60
C GLN A 97 -1.87 -4.68 10.28
N VAL A 98 -2.43 -5.22 9.19
CA VAL A 98 -2.53 -4.50 7.91
C VAL A 98 -3.34 -3.21 8.09
N HIS A 99 -4.49 -3.26 8.76
CA HIS A 99 -5.28 -2.06 9.04
C HIS A 99 -4.59 -1.08 9.99
N VAL A 100 -3.87 -1.57 11.01
CA VAL A 100 -3.02 -0.71 11.85
C VAL A 100 -1.93 -0.03 11.02
N ARG A 101 -1.38 -0.74 10.03
CA ARG A 101 -0.36 -0.19 9.13
C ARG A 101 -0.91 0.93 8.27
N ILE A 102 -2.07 0.72 7.64
CA ILE A 102 -2.79 1.74 6.85
C ILE A 102 -3.05 3.00 7.70
N ASN A 103 -3.55 2.83 8.92
CA ASN A 103 -3.81 3.94 9.84
C ASN A 103 -2.58 4.78 10.16
N VAL A 104 -1.38 4.18 10.12
CA VAL A 104 -0.13 4.88 10.42
C VAL A 104 0.44 5.53 9.16
N GLU A 105 0.51 4.80 8.05
CA GLU A 105 1.14 5.28 6.80
C GLU A 105 0.29 6.30 6.07
N HIS A 106 -1.04 6.15 6.11
CA HIS A 106 -2.01 7.02 5.48
C HIS A 106 -2.80 7.82 6.51
N ALA A 107 -2.16 8.16 7.62
CA ALA A 107 -2.76 9.03 8.62
C ALA A 107 -3.09 10.38 7.97
N ASP A 108 -4.33 10.84 8.14
CA ASP A 108 -4.82 12.13 7.65
C ASP A 108 -4.92 12.22 6.11
N ASP A 109 -4.83 11.08 5.41
CA ASP A 109 -5.12 10.96 3.97
C ASP A 109 -6.64 10.94 3.74
N ILE A 110 -7.12 11.71 2.76
CA ILE A 110 -8.55 11.75 2.39
C ILE A 110 -9.03 10.40 1.84
N ASP A 111 -8.11 9.60 1.29
CA ASP A 111 -8.39 8.29 0.70
C ASP A 111 -8.16 7.13 1.69
N GLN A 112 -7.93 7.41 2.98
CA GLN A 112 -7.68 6.37 3.99
C GLN A 112 -8.76 5.28 4.00
N ASP A 113 -10.04 5.66 3.97
CA ASP A 113 -11.15 4.70 3.93
C ASP A 113 -11.11 3.81 2.68
N ILE A 114 -10.66 4.34 1.54
CA ILE A 114 -10.49 3.59 0.30
C ILE A 114 -9.39 2.54 0.47
N TYR A 115 -8.25 2.88 1.08
CA TYR A 115 -7.19 1.90 1.37
C TYR A 115 -7.67 0.77 2.27
N HIS A 116 -8.47 1.07 3.30
CA HIS A 116 -9.09 0.04 4.14
C HIS A 116 -10.03 -0.87 3.35
N GLN A 117 -10.85 -0.31 2.46
CA GLN A 117 -11.78 -1.07 1.62
C GLN A 117 -11.04 -1.98 0.63
N ILE A 118 -10.00 -1.48 -0.04
CA ILE A 118 -9.16 -2.26 -0.96
C ILE A 118 -8.50 -3.41 -0.21
N ALA A 119 -7.88 -3.13 0.95
CA ALA A 119 -7.24 -4.16 1.75
C ALA A 119 -8.24 -5.25 2.18
N HIS A 120 -9.42 -4.86 2.66
CA HIS A 120 -10.48 -5.81 3.04
C HIS A 120 -10.92 -6.68 1.86
N LYS A 121 -11.22 -6.07 0.71
CA LYS A 121 -11.63 -6.79 -0.52
C LYS A 121 -10.57 -7.81 -0.92
N CYS A 122 -9.30 -7.40 -0.96
CA CYS A 122 -8.22 -8.24 -1.45
C CYS A 122 -7.82 -9.36 -0.48
N MET A 123 -7.76 -9.08 0.83
CA MET A 123 -7.52 -10.12 1.83
C MET A 123 -8.64 -11.18 1.81
N LYS A 124 -9.90 -10.75 1.64
CA LYS A 124 -11.03 -11.66 1.48
C LYS A 124 -10.91 -12.52 0.22
N GLN A 125 -10.48 -11.96 -0.90
CA GLN A 125 -10.32 -12.67 -2.17
C GLN A 125 -9.28 -13.79 -2.07
N VAL A 126 -8.15 -13.54 -1.40
CA VAL A 126 -7.04 -14.50 -1.32
C VAL A 126 -7.11 -15.43 -0.10
N ARG A 127 -8.17 -15.33 0.72
CA ARG A 127 -8.28 -16.00 2.02
C ARG A 127 -7.98 -17.50 1.97
N ASN A 128 -8.48 -18.17 0.94
CA ASN A 128 -8.43 -19.63 0.81
C ASN A 128 -7.17 -20.15 0.10
N ILE A 129 -6.31 -19.27 -0.41
CA ILE A 129 -5.03 -19.70 -0.98
C ILE A 129 -4.15 -20.21 0.17
N THR A 130 -3.52 -21.37 0.05
CA THR A 130 -2.69 -21.93 1.14
C THR A 130 -1.21 -21.78 0.87
N GLN A 131 -0.81 -21.76 -0.40
CA GLN A 131 0.56 -21.49 -0.80
C GLN A 131 0.89 -20.02 -0.61
N GLU A 132 1.98 -19.76 0.11
CA GLU A 132 2.33 -18.44 0.59
C GLU A 132 2.73 -17.48 -0.55
N CYS A 133 3.58 -17.94 -1.46
CA CYS A 133 4.02 -17.13 -2.59
C CYS A 133 2.85 -16.80 -3.52
N GLU A 134 2.02 -17.80 -3.82
CA GLU A 134 0.81 -17.62 -4.62
C GLU A 134 -0.14 -16.60 -3.97
N LYS A 135 -0.45 -16.78 -2.68
CA LYS A 135 -1.32 -15.86 -1.94
C LYS A 135 -0.79 -14.42 -2.00
N SER A 136 0.50 -14.25 -1.75
CA SER A 136 1.13 -12.93 -1.67
C SER A 136 1.14 -12.23 -3.03
N PHE A 137 1.39 -12.96 -4.11
CA PHE A 137 1.27 -12.40 -5.46
C PHE A 137 -0.19 -12.07 -5.80
N SER A 138 -1.13 -12.98 -5.55
CA SER A 138 -2.56 -12.73 -5.79
C SER A 138 -3.08 -11.54 -4.98
N LEU A 139 -2.56 -11.33 -3.76
CA LEU A 139 -2.90 -10.18 -2.93
C LEU A 139 -2.44 -8.88 -3.61
N LEU A 140 -1.17 -8.82 -4.02
CA LEU A 140 -0.63 -7.66 -4.74
C LEU A 140 -1.42 -7.39 -6.03
N ALA A 141 -1.68 -8.44 -6.81
CA ALA A 141 -2.42 -8.33 -8.07
C ALA A 141 -3.83 -7.77 -7.84
N CYS A 142 -4.54 -8.24 -6.80
CA CYS A 142 -5.82 -7.69 -6.42
C CYS A 142 -5.74 -6.20 -6.03
N VAL A 143 -4.74 -5.82 -5.23
CA VAL A 143 -4.55 -4.43 -4.79
C VAL A 143 -4.34 -3.51 -6.00
N ILE A 144 -3.46 -3.91 -6.93
CA ILE A 144 -3.18 -3.14 -8.15
C ILE A 144 -4.45 -2.98 -8.99
N LYS A 145 -5.16 -4.09 -9.27
CA LYS A 145 -6.37 -4.07 -10.10
C LYS A 145 -7.50 -3.26 -9.45
N THR A 146 -7.75 -3.45 -8.17
CA THR A 146 -8.80 -2.71 -7.46
C THR A 146 -8.47 -1.22 -7.39
N THR A 147 -7.20 -0.85 -7.15
CA THR A 147 -6.79 0.56 -7.16
C THR A 147 -7.02 1.19 -8.53
N TYR A 148 -6.71 0.47 -9.60
CA TYR A 148 -6.98 0.93 -10.97
C TYR A 148 -8.48 1.10 -11.25
N GLU A 149 -9.32 0.14 -10.83
CA GLU A 149 -10.78 0.23 -10.94
C GLU A 149 -11.31 1.48 -10.22
N GLU A 150 -10.86 1.74 -8.99
CA GLU A 150 -11.25 2.94 -8.22
C GLU A 150 -10.82 4.23 -8.92
N GLN A 151 -9.59 4.31 -9.42
CA GLN A 151 -9.11 5.48 -10.16
C GLN A 151 -9.95 5.76 -11.40
N MET A 152 -10.27 4.72 -12.18
CA MET A 152 -11.11 4.86 -13.37
C MET A 152 -12.53 5.32 -13.01
N TYR A 153 -13.09 4.80 -11.93
CA TYR A 153 -14.40 5.22 -11.42
C TYR A 153 -14.42 6.70 -11.00
N GLN A 154 -13.42 7.17 -10.26
CA GLN A 154 -13.33 8.58 -9.86
C GLN A 154 -13.15 9.51 -11.08
N GLN A 155 -12.31 9.11 -12.05
CA GLN A 155 -12.16 9.88 -13.30
C GLN A 155 -13.47 9.98 -14.09
N HIS A 156 -14.27 8.91 -14.12
CA HIS A 156 -15.56 8.93 -14.79
C HIS A 156 -16.52 9.92 -14.12
N LYS A 157 -16.61 9.89 -12.79
CA LYS A 157 -17.42 10.84 -12.01
C LYS A 157 -17.05 12.30 -12.24
N ILE A 158 -15.75 12.60 -12.28
CA ILE A 158 -15.26 13.97 -12.53
C ILE A 158 -15.71 14.44 -13.92
N LYS A 159 -15.50 13.61 -14.95
CA LYS A 159 -15.94 13.92 -16.32
C LYS A 159 -17.45 14.14 -16.42
N GLU A 160 -18.25 13.30 -15.76
CA GLU A 160 -19.71 13.47 -15.72
C GLU A 160 -20.15 14.76 -15.01
N ALA A 161 -19.42 15.19 -13.98
CA ALA A 161 -19.69 16.44 -13.28
C ALA A 161 -19.30 17.67 -14.11
N GLU A 162 -18.21 17.60 -14.88
CA GLU A 162 -17.77 18.68 -15.79
C GLU A 162 -18.68 18.87 -17.01
N MET A 163 -19.43 17.84 -17.40
CA MET A 163 -20.39 17.89 -18.50
C MET A 163 -21.78 18.44 -18.09
N LYS A 164 -22.01 18.73 -16.80
CA LYS A 164 -23.26 19.26 -16.26
C LYS A 164 -23.12 20.74 -15.92
#